data_AF-A0A3D2HS78-F1
#
_entry.id   AF-A0A3D2HS78-F1
#
_cell.length_a   1.000
_cell.length_b   1.000
_cell.length_c   1.000
_cell.angle_alpha   90.00
_cell.angle_beta   90.00
_cell.angle_gamma   90.00
#
_symmetry.space_group_name_H-M   'P 1'
#
loop_
_entity.id
_entity.type
_entity.pdbx_description
1 polymer ?
#
loop_
_entity_poly.entity_id
_entity_poly.type
_entity_poly.pdbx_seq_one_letter_code
_entity_poly.pdbx_strand_id
1 'polypeptide(L)'
;MLDCQWELEYDPNVLQYDFAVNMNESGDDLNLMPQVDNLIWNVITEDPEDFNSPQVGRIKANCTDLKLYKFANKGYTPFVTATFKVVGSGETTVNLYVEFLRVSKTGANFKDDPAQEEILVDFGEIKDTVTKPNRLTVPHVGLYDPAATNPVETEPVTEATTVATEPETTV
;
A
#
# COMPACT_ATOMS: atom_id res chain seq x y z
N MET A 1 -14.85 -1.87 10.68
CA MET A 1 -15.04 -1.13 9.42
C MET A 1 -13.69 -0.75 8.82
N LEU A 2 -13.60 -0.56 7.51
CA LEU A 2 -12.47 0.08 6.82
C LEU A 2 -12.97 1.38 6.20
N ASP A 3 -12.23 2.46 6.41
CA ASP A 3 -12.42 3.71 5.69
C ASP A 3 -11.05 4.21 5.23
N CYS A 4 -10.88 4.32 3.91
CA CYS A 4 -9.60 4.66 3.32
C CYS A 4 -9.74 5.61 2.13
N GLN A 5 -8.77 6.51 2.00
CA GLN A 5 -8.58 7.34 0.83
C GLN A 5 -7.09 7.54 0.58
N TRP A 6 -6.66 7.29 -0.65
CA TRP A 6 -5.26 7.39 -1.05
C TRP A 6 -5.11 7.84 -2.50
N GLU A 7 -3.90 8.29 -2.82
CA GLU A 7 -3.48 8.74 -4.14
C GLU A 7 -2.08 8.22 -4.45
N LEU A 8 -1.89 7.70 -5.66
CA LEU A 8 -0.59 7.48 -6.27
C LEU A 8 -0.33 8.58 -7.28
N GLU A 9 0.86 9.17 -7.23
CA GLU A 9 1.37 10.10 -8.25
C GLU A 9 2.61 9.49 -8.93
N TYR A 10 2.65 9.55 -10.26
CA TYR A 10 3.72 8.98 -11.09
C TYR A 10 4.02 9.89 -12.30
N ASP A 11 5.20 9.74 -12.91
CA ASP A 11 5.54 10.46 -14.14
C ASP A 11 4.88 9.81 -15.37
N PRO A 12 3.90 10.47 -16.02
CA PRO A 12 3.20 9.91 -17.17
C PRO A 12 4.06 9.81 -18.44
N ASN A 13 5.25 10.44 -18.45
CA ASN A 13 6.19 10.30 -19.56
C ASN A 13 7.03 9.02 -19.47
N VAL A 14 7.10 8.39 -18.29
CA VAL A 14 7.86 7.15 -18.06
C VAL A 14 6.92 5.97 -17.87
N LEU A 15 5.84 6.16 -17.11
CA LEU A 15 4.86 5.13 -16.76
C LEU A 15 3.48 5.51 -17.28
N GLN A 16 2.72 4.52 -17.71
CA GLN A 16 1.31 4.68 -18.05
C GLN A 16 0.48 3.70 -17.24
N TYR A 17 -0.49 4.22 -16.49
CA TYR A 17 -1.49 3.38 -15.85
C TYR A 17 -2.55 2.95 -16.88
N ASP A 18 -2.92 1.67 -16.83
CA ASP A 18 -3.99 1.09 -17.64
C ASP A 18 -4.89 0.26 -16.72
N PHE A 19 -6.17 0.62 -16.67
CA PHE A 19 -7.16 -0.09 -15.87
C PHE A 19 -7.28 -1.57 -16.24
N ALA A 20 -7.25 -1.90 -17.53
CA ALA A 20 -7.41 -3.28 -18.00
C ALA A 20 -6.26 -4.18 -17.53
N VAL A 21 -5.06 -3.61 -17.36
CA VAL A 21 -3.90 -4.34 -16.83
C VAL A 21 -4.06 -4.61 -15.34
N ASN A 22 -4.78 -3.76 -14.60
CA ASN A 22 -4.89 -3.83 -13.15
C ASN A 22 -6.16 -4.53 -12.65
N MET A 23 -6.92 -5.17 -13.55
CA MET A 23 -8.06 -6.00 -13.14
C MET A 23 -7.60 -7.30 -12.47
N ASN A 24 -8.44 -7.85 -11.60
CA ASN A 24 -8.28 -9.18 -11.03
C ASN A 24 -8.42 -10.26 -12.13
N GLU A 25 -8.13 -11.52 -11.79
CA GLU A 25 -8.20 -12.64 -12.76
C GLU A 25 -9.59 -12.80 -13.41
N SER A 26 -10.66 -12.42 -12.71
CA SER A 26 -12.04 -12.50 -13.20
C SER A 26 -12.44 -11.34 -14.11
N GLY A 27 -11.65 -10.25 -14.12
CA GLY A 27 -11.94 -9.04 -14.89
C GLY A 27 -13.12 -8.23 -14.34
N ASP A 28 -13.58 -8.50 -13.12
CA ASP A 28 -14.77 -7.88 -12.52
C ASP A 28 -14.44 -6.88 -11.40
N ASP A 29 -13.20 -6.85 -10.91
CA ASP A 29 -12.72 -5.91 -9.90
C ASP A 29 -11.24 -5.53 -10.13
N LEU A 30 -10.76 -4.51 -9.44
CA LEU A 30 -9.38 -4.03 -9.50
C LEU A 30 -8.49 -4.70 -8.45
N ASN A 31 -7.29 -5.10 -8.85
CA ASN A 31 -6.26 -5.65 -7.98
C ASN A 31 -5.33 -4.54 -7.44
N LEU A 32 -5.92 -3.50 -6.83
CA LEU A 32 -5.18 -2.35 -6.28
C LEU A 32 -4.99 -2.42 -4.75
N MET A 33 -5.84 -3.14 -4.02
CA MET A 33 -5.74 -3.34 -2.57
C MET A 33 -5.98 -4.82 -2.23
N PRO A 34 -5.00 -5.70 -2.48
CA PRO A 34 -5.15 -7.16 -2.36
C PRO A 34 -5.43 -7.67 -0.94
N GLN A 35 -5.28 -6.81 0.06
CA GLN A 35 -5.58 -7.08 1.47
C GLN A 35 -7.08 -7.02 1.81
N VAL A 36 -7.93 -6.70 0.83
CA VAL A 36 -9.39 -6.56 1.03
C VAL A 36 -10.16 -7.25 -0.09
N ASP A 37 -11.09 -8.15 0.27
CA ASP A 37 -11.78 -9.00 -0.71
C ASP A 37 -13.13 -8.41 -1.19
N ASN A 38 -13.65 -7.32 -0.60
CA ASN A 38 -14.96 -6.72 -0.92
C ASN A 38 -14.93 -5.19 -0.84
N LEU A 39 -14.09 -4.55 -1.64
CA LEU A 39 -14.01 -3.10 -1.63
C LEU A 39 -15.05 -2.49 -2.57
N ILE A 40 -15.77 -1.51 -2.06
CA ILE A 40 -16.44 -0.54 -2.92
C ILE A 40 -15.43 0.56 -3.19
N TRP A 41 -15.01 0.66 -4.46
CA TRP A 41 -14.06 1.64 -4.90
C TRP A 41 -14.74 2.72 -5.75
N ASN A 42 -14.30 3.96 -5.59
CA ASN A 42 -14.40 4.93 -6.66
C ASN A 42 -12.99 5.32 -7.05
N VAL A 43 -12.58 5.00 -8.28
CA VAL A 43 -11.40 5.66 -8.85
C VAL A 43 -11.85 7.04 -9.30
N ILE A 44 -11.20 8.07 -8.77
CA ILE A 44 -11.53 9.45 -9.12
C ILE A 44 -10.87 9.75 -10.46
N THR A 45 -11.70 9.75 -11.50
CA THR A 45 -11.32 10.05 -12.88
C THR A 45 -11.44 11.55 -13.15
N GLU A 46 -10.69 12.05 -14.15
CA GLU A 46 -10.87 13.44 -14.61
C GLU A 46 -12.20 13.64 -15.33
N ASP A 47 -12.70 12.57 -15.95
CA ASP A 47 -14.00 12.53 -16.60
C ASP A 47 -14.97 11.67 -15.76
N PRO A 48 -16.00 12.27 -15.14
CA PRO A 48 -16.99 11.53 -14.36
C PRO A 48 -17.87 10.59 -15.20
N GLU A 49 -17.83 10.68 -16.54
CA GLU A 49 -18.51 9.76 -17.45
C GLU A 49 -17.59 8.63 -17.98
N ASP A 50 -16.27 8.77 -17.83
CA ASP A 50 -15.28 7.76 -18.19
C ASP A 50 -14.53 7.26 -16.95
N PHE A 51 -15.17 6.33 -16.23
CA PHE A 51 -14.58 5.63 -15.08
C PHE A 51 -13.32 4.83 -15.42
N ASN A 52 -12.97 4.68 -16.70
CA ASN A 52 -11.78 4.00 -17.18
C ASN A 52 -10.67 4.97 -17.64
N SER A 53 -10.82 6.28 -17.43
CA SER A 53 -9.80 7.28 -17.76
C SER A 53 -9.34 7.99 -16.48
N PRO A 54 -8.31 7.46 -15.80
CA PRO A 54 -7.80 8.11 -14.60
C PRO A 54 -7.08 9.39 -14.99
N GLN A 55 -6.95 10.30 -14.03
CA GLN A 55 -6.10 11.46 -14.21
C GLN A 55 -4.70 11.06 -14.69
N VAL A 56 -4.22 11.70 -15.75
CA VAL A 56 -2.87 11.42 -16.27
C VAL A 56 -1.85 11.68 -15.15
N GLY A 57 -1.01 10.68 -14.86
CA GLY A 57 0.00 10.75 -13.80
C GLY A 57 -0.54 10.53 -12.39
N ARG A 58 -1.83 10.24 -12.21
CA ARG A 58 -2.41 10.01 -10.87
C ARG A 58 -3.43 8.86 -10.84
N ILE A 59 -3.46 8.16 -9.71
CA ILE A 59 -4.48 7.16 -9.40
C ILE A 59 -5.00 7.50 -8.02
N LYS A 60 -6.25 7.95 -7.93
CA LYS A 60 -6.87 8.25 -6.65
C LYS A 60 -8.01 7.28 -6.41
N ALA A 61 -8.03 6.67 -5.24
CA ALA A 61 -9.09 5.75 -4.87
C ALA A 61 -9.49 5.93 -3.40
N ASN A 62 -10.78 5.79 -3.15
CA ASN A 62 -11.31 5.61 -1.81
C ASN A 62 -11.93 4.22 -1.71
N CYS A 63 -11.88 3.67 -0.51
CA CYS A 63 -12.35 2.32 -0.23
C CYS A 63 -13.07 2.30 1.11
N THR A 64 -14.25 1.68 1.15
CA THR A 64 -15.01 1.52 2.39
C THR A 64 -15.55 0.10 2.47
N ASP A 65 -15.40 -0.51 3.63
CA ASP A 65 -16.14 -1.73 3.99
C ASP A 65 -16.96 -1.45 5.26
N LEU A 66 -18.29 -1.43 5.08
CA LEU A 66 -19.27 -1.22 6.15
C LEU A 66 -19.40 -2.46 7.05
N LYS A 67 -18.83 -3.61 6.66
CA LYS A 67 -18.67 -4.78 7.53
C LYS A 67 -17.37 -4.65 8.32
N LEU A 68 -17.26 -5.47 9.36
CA LEU A 68 -16.06 -5.55 10.19
C LEU A 68 -14.84 -5.84 9.32
N TYR A 69 -13.97 -4.85 9.18
CA TYR A 69 -12.71 -4.99 8.47
C TYR A 69 -11.86 -6.08 9.11
N LYS A 70 -11.61 -7.11 8.31
CA LYS A 70 -10.56 -8.08 8.57
C LYS A 70 -9.61 -7.93 7.42
N PHE A 71 -8.35 -7.57 7.72
CA PHE A 71 -7.29 -7.86 6.77
C PHE A 71 -7.45 -9.31 6.37
N ALA A 72 -7.50 -9.58 5.08
CA ALA A 72 -7.44 -10.97 4.63
C ALA A 72 -6.21 -11.58 5.31
N ASN A 73 -6.39 -12.65 6.09
CA ASN A 73 -5.34 -13.30 6.90
C ASN A 73 -4.28 -13.96 5.99
N LYS A 74 -3.68 -13.19 5.10
CA LYS A 74 -2.85 -13.55 3.97
C LYS A 74 -1.37 -13.21 4.22
N GLY A 75 -0.99 -12.90 5.47
CA GLY A 75 0.37 -12.55 5.83
C GLY A 75 0.71 -11.10 5.49
N TYR A 76 1.93 -10.87 5.00
CA TYR A 76 2.37 -9.53 4.59
C TYR A 76 1.79 -9.17 3.22
N THR A 77 0.58 -8.62 3.21
CA THR A 77 -0.07 -8.17 1.98
C THR A 77 0.20 -6.67 1.78
N PRO A 78 0.59 -6.21 0.57
CA PRO A 78 0.75 -4.79 0.30
C PRO A 78 -0.52 -4.00 0.60
N PHE A 79 -0.38 -2.77 1.08
CA PHE A 79 -1.52 -1.87 1.27
C PHE A 79 -2.11 -1.40 -0.06
N VAL A 80 -1.26 -1.06 -1.05
CA VAL A 80 -1.66 -0.69 -2.42
C VAL A 80 -0.72 -1.37 -3.40
N THR A 81 -1.27 -1.83 -4.53
CA THR A 81 -0.55 -2.34 -5.70
C THR A 81 -0.98 -1.57 -6.95
N ALA A 82 -0.06 -1.38 -7.89
CA ALA A 82 -0.36 -0.82 -9.21
C ALA A 82 0.66 -1.31 -10.23
N THR A 83 0.16 -1.80 -11.37
CA THR A 83 0.96 -2.24 -12.52
C THR A 83 0.93 -1.16 -13.57
N PHE A 84 2.11 -0.74 -14.01
CA PHE A 84 2.27 0.29 -15.04
C PHE A 84 2.85 -0.31 -16.31
N LYS A 85 2.42 0.20 -17.47
CA LYS A 85 3.18 0.05 -18.71
C LYS A 85 4.35 1.02 -18.68
N VAL A 86 5.55 0.56 -19.03
CA VAL A 86 6.71 1.43 -19.20
C VAL A 86 6.66 1.99 -20.62
N VAL A 87 6.47 3.30 -20.73
CA VAL A 87 6.31 4.02 -22.02
C VAL A 87 7.49 4.95 -22.34
N GLY A 88 8.31 5.27 -21.33
CA GLY A 88 9.50 6.10 -21.47
C GLY A 88 10.77 5.41 -20.97
N SER A 89 11.77 6.23 -20.65
CA SER A 89 13.10 5.78 -20.20
C SER A 89 13.64 6.70 -19.11
N GLY A 90 14.53 6.19 -18.29
CA GLY A 90 15.14 6.91 -17.16
C GLY A 90 14.60 6.46 -15.80
N GLU A 91 15.19 6.99 -14.73
CA GLU A 91 14.69 6.79 -13.38
C GLU A 91 13.38 7.57 -13.20
N THR A 92 12.46 7.00 -12.42
CA THR A 92 11.18 7.62 -12.11
C THR A 92 10.79 7.31 -10.67
N THR A 93 9.73 7.94 -10.19
CA THR A 93 9.23 7.76 -8.82
C THR A 93 7.72 7.58 -8.86
N VAL A 94 7.23 6.72 -7.98
CA VAL A 94 5.80 6.57 -7.68
C VAL A 94 5.62 6.93 -6.20
N ASN A 95 4.82 7.95 -5.93
CA ASN A 95 4.56 8.44 -4.58
C ASN A 95 3.19 7.99 -4.12
N LEU A 96 3.11 7.33 -2.97
CA LEU A 96 1.85 7.03 -2.29
C LEU A 96 1.58 8.08 -1.22
N TYR A 97 0.46 8.77 -1.36
CA TYR A 97 -0.12 9.61 -0.33
C TYR A 97 -1.39 8.95 0.20
N VAL A 98 -1.48 8.75 1.51
CA VAL A 98 -2.67 8.21 2.17
C VAL A 98 -3.32 9.34 2.93
N GLU A 99 -4.47 9.80 2.47
CA GLU A 99 -5.22 10.89 3.10
C GLU A 99 -5.85 10.41 4.40
N PHE A 100 -6.52 9.26 4.37
CA PHE A 100 -7.05 8.65 5.59
C PHE A 100 -6.93 7.13 5.51
N LEU A 101 -6.57 6.51 6.63
CA LEU A 101 -6.70 5.08 6.84
C LEU A 101 -7.21 4.83 8.24
N ARG A 102 -8.48 4.45 8.34
CA ARG A 102 -9.13 4.07 9.59
C ARG A 102 -9.56 2.61 9.54
N VAL A 103 -9.27 1.90 10.62
CA VAL A 103 -9.70 0.52 10.81
C VAL A 103 -10.43 0.39 12.14
N SER A 104 -11.49 -0.41 12.19
CA SER A 104 -12.13 -0.79 13.45
C SER A 104 -11.97 -2.27 13.68
N LYS A 105 -11.53 -2.66 14.88
CA LYS A 105 -11.48 -4.05 15.29
C LYS A 105 -12.87 -4.55 15.69
N THR A 106 -13.07 -5.86 15.55
CA THR A 106 -14.30 -6.52 15.98
C THR A 106 -14.40 -6.55 17.51
N GLY A 107 -15.45 -5.95 18.06
CA GLY A 107 -15.80 -6.13 19.48
C GLY A 107 -16.37 -7.53 19.77
N ALA A 108 -16.50 -7.89 21.06
CA ALA A 108 -16.90 -9.24 21.50
C ALA A 108 -18.24 -9.78 20.93
N ASN A 109 -19.08 -8.92 20.36
CA ASN A 109 -20.41 -9.26 19.82
C ASN A 109 -20.49 -9.16 18.29
N PHE A 110 -19.36 -9.13 17.57
CA PHE A 110 -19.33 -8.95 16.11
C PHE A 110 -20.03 -7.66 15.63
N LYS A 111 -20.01 -6.62 16.46
CA LYS A 111 -20.40 -5.25 16.08
C LYS A 111 -19.15 -4.38 16.02
N ASP A 112 -19.18 -3.37 15.15
CA ASP A 112 -18.18 -2.30 15.21
C ASP A 112 -18.24 -1.67 16.60
N ASP A 113 -17.09 -1.57 17.24
CA ASP A 113 -16.94 -0.90 18.52
C ASP A 113 -16.15 0.40 18.26
N PRO A 114 -16.78 1.58 18.37
CA PRO A 114 -16.09 2.87 18.22
C PRO A 114 -14.90 3.04 19.17
N ALA A 115 -14.91 2.35 20.32
CA ALA A 115 -13.78 2.36 21.24
C ALA A 115 -12.56 1.55 20.74
N GLN A 116 -12.73 0.82 19.63
CA GLN A 116 -11.71 0.02 18.96
C GLN A 116 -11.40 0.53 17.54
N GLU A 117 -11.81 1.77 17.23
CA GLU A 117 -11.37 2.48 16.03
C GLU A 117 -9.93 2.99 16.19
N GLU A 118 -9.10 2.69 15.20
CA GLU A 118 -7.74 3.19 15.08
C GLU A 118 -7.64 4.01 13.79
N ILE A 119 -7.29 5.29 13.93
CA ILE A 119 -6.86 6.13 12.81
C ILE A 119 -5.38 5.85 12.62
N LEU A 120 -5.03 5.04 11.62
CA LEU A 120 -3.65 4.65 11.34
C LEU A 120 -2.90 5.75 10.59
N VAL A 121 -3.59 6.40 9.65
CA VAL A 121 -3.07 7.54 8.88
C VAL A 121 -4.11 8.64 8.81
N ASP A 122 -3.66 9.88 8.99
CA ASP A 122 -4.46 11.10 8.91
C ASP A 122 -3.66 12.17 8.16
N PHE A 123 -4.12 12.56 6.99
CA PHE A 123 -3.45 13.47 6.04
C PHE A 123 -1.96 13.17 5.84
N GLY A 124 -1.63 11.90 5.58
CA GLY A 124 -0.25 11.43 5.37
C GLY A 124 0.57 11.23 6.65
N GLU A 125 0.05 11.58 7.82
CA GLU A 125 0.71 11.35 9.11
C GLU A 125 0.36 9.96 9.65
N ILE A 126 1.37 9.10 9.80
CA ILE A 126 1.22 7.81 10.48
C ILE A 126 1.08 8.06 11.97
N LYS A 127 -0.03 7.61 12.56
CA LYS A 127 -0.32 7.79 13.98
C LYS A 127 0.30 6.69 14.83
N ASP A 128 0.60 7.03 16.08
CA ASP A 128 1.08 6.08 17.08
C ASP A 128 -0.08 5.23 17.62
N THR A 129 -0.40 4.14 16.90
CA THR A 129 -1.49 3.22 17.24
C THR A 129 -0.97 1.83 17.58
N VAL A 130 -1.83 0.93 18.06
CA VAL A 130 -1.45 -0.45 18.37
C VAL A 130 -1.07 -1.20 17.09
N THR A 131 -1.81 -0.93 16.01
CA THR A 131 -1.53 -1.48 14.69
C THR A 131 -0.45 -0.65 13.99
N LYS A 132 0.74 -1.22 13.77
CA LYS A 132 1.85 -0.50 13.13
C LYS A 132 1.88 -0.74 11.62
N PRO A 133 1.55 0.25 10.77
CA PRO A 133 1.76 0.11 9.33
C PRO A 133 3.26 0.07 9.02
N ASN A 134 3.66 -0.83 8.12
CA ASN A 134 5.04 -0.88 7.63
C ASN A 134 5.16 -0.08 6.32
N ARG A 135 6.28 0.65 6.17
CA ARG A 135 6.59 1.45 4.98
C ARG A 135 7.60 0.70 4.12
N LEU A 136 7.10 -0.25 3.34
CA LEU A 136 7.91 -1.02 2.40
C LEU A 136 7.33 -0.92 0.99
N THR A 137 8.21 -0.77 0.01
CA THR A 137 7.85 -0.83 -1.41
C THR A 137 8.64 -1.97 -2.06
N VAL A 138 7.95 -2.82 -2.81
CA VAL A 138 8.56 -3.96 -3.53
C VAL A 138 8.20 -3.84 -5.01
N PRO A 139 9.10 -3.34 -5.88
CA PRO A 139 8.87 -3.36 -7.31
C PRO A 139 9.08 -4.77 -7.86
N HIS A 140 8.21 -5.20 -8.76
CA HIS A 140 8.34 -6.48 -9.46
C HIS A 140 7.74 -6.38 -10.87
N VAL A 141 8.03 -7.37 -11.70
CA VAL A 141 7.52 -7.45 -13.07
C VAL A 141 6.18 -8.19 -13.08
N GLY A 142 5.22 -7.66 -13.83
CA GLY A 142 3.89 -8.26 -14.00
C GLY A 142 2.88 -7.83 -12.94
N LEU A 143 1.73 -8.51 -12.94
CA LEU A 143 0.66 -8.28 -11.95
C LEU A 143 1.05 -8.80 -10.58
N TYR A 144 0.47 -8.20 -9.54
CA TYR A 144 0.68 -8.60 -8.13
C TYR A 144 0.64 -10.12 -7.97
N ASP A 145 1.77 -10.67 -7.56
CA ASP A 145 1.95 -12.08 -7.20
C ASP A 145 2.38 -12.13 -5.74
N PRO A 146 1.56 -12.66 -4.81
CA PRO A 146 1.92 -12.77 -3.40
C PRO A 146 3.27 -13.45 -3.16
N ALA A 147 3.67 -14.41 -3.98
CA ALA A 147 4.95 -15.10 -3.83
C ALA A 147 6.14 -14.19 -4.20
N ALA A 148 5.97 -13.32 -5.21
CA ALA A 148 7.00 -12.41 -5.69
C ALA A 148 7.08 -11.07 -4.94
N THR A 149 6.02 -10.71 -4.20
CA THR A 149 5.85 -9.39 -3.58
C THR A 149 5.94 -9.38 -2.06
N ASN A 150 5.97 -10.56 -1.44
CA ASN A 150 6.30 -10.68 -0.03
C ASN A 150 7.76 -10.23 0.21
N PRO A 151 8.04 -9.37 1.21
CA PRO A 151 9.40 -9.08 1.62
C PRO A 151 10.15 -10.36 1.93
N VAL A 152 11.33 -10.52 1.35
CA VAL A 152 12.28 -11.52 1.82
C VAL A 152 12.80 -11.05 3.17
N GLU A 153 12.60 -11.87 4.21
CA GLU A 153 13.22 -11.64 5.51
C GLU A 153 14.73 -11.64 5.33
N THR A 154 15.36 -10.48 5.48
CA THR A 154 16.82 -10.37 5.51
C THR A 154 17.25 -10.64 6.94
N GLU A 155 18.03 -11.69 7.17
CA GLU A 155 18.61 -11.93 8.49
C GLU A 155 19.42 -10.69 8.92
N PRO A 156 19.36 -10.28 10.20
CA PRO A 156 20.09 -9.12 10.67
C PRO A 156 21.59 -9.33 10.46
N VAL A 157 22.22 -8.46 9.67
CA VAL A 157 23.67 -8.39 9.56
C VAL A 157 24.20 -8.00 10.93
N THR A 158 24.80 -8.96 11.64
CA THR A 158 25.55 -8.67 12.86
C THR A 158 26.83 -7.96 12.43
N GLU A 159 26.89 -6.64 12.59
CA GLU A 159 28.15 -5.90 12.45
C GLU A 159 29.19 -6.49 13.42
N ALA A 160 30.27 -7.04 12.86
CA ALA A 160 31.41 -7.45 13.66
C ALA A 160 32.02 -6.22 14.33
N THR A 161 31.88 -6.10 15.64
CA THR A 161 32.53 -5.07 16.44
C THR A 161 34.04 -5.29 16.34
N THR A 162 34.74 -4.46 15.59
CA THR A 162 36.21 -4.40 15.61
C THR A 162 36.63 -3.65 16.86
N VAL A 163 37.14 -4.39 17.85
CA VAL A 163 37.74 -3.79 19.06
C VAL A 163 39.05 -3.14 18.65
N ALA A 164 39.10 -1.80 18.65
CA ALA A 164 40.33 -1.04 18.48
C ALA A 164 41.24 -1.30 19.70
N THR A 165 42.44 -1.81 19.45
CA THR A 165 43.50 -1.93 20.47
C THR A 165 44.24 -0.60 20.53
N GLU A 166 44.20 0.07 21.69
CA GLU A 166 44.92 1.31 21.98
C GLU A 166 46.43 1.02 22.09
N PRO A 167 47.35 1.88 21.58
CA PRO A 167 48.77 1.66 21.73
C PRO A 167 49.24 2.13 23.13
N GLU A 168 49.78 1.21 23.92
CA GLU A 168 50.51 1.55 25.15
C GLU A 168 51.74 2.39 24.82
N THR A 169 51.80 3.60 25.37
CA THR A 169 53.00 4.45 25.33
C THR A 169 53.85 4.15 26.55
N THR A 170 55.05 3.60 26.34
CA THR A 170 56.04 3.39 27.40
C THR A 170 56.85 4.68 27.60
N VAL A 171 56.98 5.12 28.85
CA VAL A 171 57.88 6.19 29.33
C VAL A 171 59.12 5.57 29.94
#